data_AF-K6UWS0-F1
#
_entry.id   AF-K6UWS0-F1
#
_cell.length_a   1.000
_cell.length_b   1.000
_cell.length_c   1.000
_cell.angle_alpha   90.00
_cell.angle_beta   90.00
_cell.angle_gamma   90.00
#
_symmetry.space_group_name_H-M   'P 1'
#
loop_
_entity.id
_entity.type
_entity.pdbx_description
1 polymer ?
#
loop_
_entity_poly.entity_id
_entity_poly.type
_entity_poly.pdbx_seq_one_letter_code
_entity_poly.pdbx_strand_id
1 'polypeptide(L)'
;MRPQKNHHVTVELKNDLQISGVLHSVDQYLNIKLTNVTVNHPEKYPHLLSIKSCFVRGSVVRYVFLPSKEIDVEKLHHMCRKEAKMTSEKEKERK
;
A
#
# COMPACT_ATOMS: atom_id res chain seq x y z
N MET A 1 -5.75 -15.22 19.51
CA MET A 1 -4.92 -14.51 18.52
C MET A 1 -5.74 -14.34 17.25
N ARG A 2 -5.95 -13.11 16.75
CA ARG A 2 -6.54 -12.94 15.41
C ARG A 2 -5.44 -13.30 14.40
N PRO A 3 -5.68 -14.17 13.40
CA PRO A 3 -4.68 -14.41 12.36
C PRO A 3 -4.35 -13.06 11.73
N GLN A 4 -3.06 -12.73 11.66
CA GLN A 4 -2.57 -11.60 10.89
C GLN A 4 -3.13 -11.80 9.49
N LYS A 5 -4.09 -10.97 9.09
CA LYS A 5 -4.67 -11.05 7.75
C LYS A 5 -3.55 -10.67 6.79
N ASN A 6 -2.99 -11.68 6.13
CA ASN A 6 -2.01 -11.49 5.06
C ASN A 6 -2.77 -10.99 3.83
N HIS A 7 -2.95 -9.67 3.72
CA HIS A 7 -3.66 -9.05 2.62
C HIS A 7 -2.78 -9.12 1.37
N HIS A 8 -3.30 -9.72 0.30
CA HIS A 8 -2.63 -9.74 -0.99
C HIS A 8 -2.95 -8.43 -1.73
N VAL A 9 -1.93 -7.69 -2.10
CA VAL A 9 -2.03 -6.37 -2.71
C VAL A 9 -1.21 -6.32 -4.00
N THR A 10 -1.62 -5.47 -4.93
CA THR A 10 -0.83 -5.15 -6.13
C THR A 10 -0.40 -3.70 -6.05
N VAL A 11 0.89 -3.43 -6.17
CA VAL A 11 1.47 -2.09 -6.15
C VAL A 11 1.92 -1.75 -7.56
N GLU A 12 1.38 -0.66 -8.10
CA GLU A 12 1.84 -0.07 -9.36
C GLU A 12 2.77 1.11 -9.06
N LEU A 13 3.95 1.07 -9.68
CA LEU A 13 4.95 2.13 -9.58
C LEU A 13 4.78 3.17 -10.70
N LYS A 14 5.36 4.36 -10.50
CA LYS A 14 5.33 5.45 -11.49
C LYS A 14 5.98 5.13 -12.83
N ASN A 15 6.75 4.05 -12.93
CA ASN A 15 7.35 3.53 -14.17
C ASN A 15 6.53 2.37 -14.78
N ASP A 16 5.27 2.23 -14.38
CA ASP A 16 4.32 1.22 -14.86
C ASP A 16 4.67 -0.22 -14.48
N LEU A 17 5.67 -0.42 -13.60
CA LEU A 17 5.95 -1.74 -13.02
C LEU A 17 4.86 -2.10 -12.00
N GLN A 18 4.28 -3.29 -12.15
CA GLN A 18 3.32 -3.84 -11.19
C GLN A 18 3.90 -5.04 -10.45
N ILE A 19 3.81 -4.98 -9.13
CA ILE A 19 4.28 -6.03 -8.22
C ILE A 19 3.12 -6.45 -7.32
N SER A 20 2.78 -7.72 -7.35
CA SER A 20 1.77 -8.31 -6.47
C SER A 20 2.43 -9.07 -5.33
N GLY A 21 1.86 -9.06 -4.13
CA GLY A 21 2.39 -9.84 -3.02
C GLY A 21 1.62 -9.64 -1.72
N VAL A 22 2.10 -10.27 -0.66
CA VAL A 22 1.52 -10.14 0.68
C VAL A 22 2.07 -8.90 1.37
N LEU A 23 1.17 -8.02 1.83
CA LEU A 23 1.54 -6.83 2.59
C LEU A 23 2.09 -7.23 3.97
N HIS A 24 3.38 -6.99 4.20
CA HIS A 24 4.04 -7.31 5.46
C HIS A 24 4.05 -6.11 6.42
N SER A 25 4.39 -4.92 5.94
CA SER A 25 4.43 -3.70 6.77
C SER A 25 4.33 -2.42 5.94
N VAL A 26 3.80 -1.36 6.55
CA VAL A 26 3.77 0.00 6.02
C VAL A 26 4.26 0.96 7.11
N ASP A 27 5.08 1.95 6.73
CA ASP A 27 5.54 3.00 7.66
C ASP A 27 4.83 4.35 7.44
N GLN A 28 5.18 5.36 8.23
CA GLN A 28 4.59 6.70 8.16
C GLN A 28 4.85 7.45 6.83
N TYR A 29 5.85 7.02 6.06
CA TYR A 29 6.16 7.57 4.73
C TYR A 29 5.49 6.75 3.62
N LEU A 30 4.63 5.81 4.00
CA LEU A 30 3.97 4.88 3.09
C LEU A 30 4.98 4.01 2.31
N ASN A 31 6.16 3.76 2.88
CA ASN A 31 7.04 2.73 2.34
C ASN A 31 6.42 1.35 2.62
N ILE A 32 6.46 0.47 1.63
CA ILE A 32 5.73 -0.80 1.64
C ILE A 32 6.74 -1.95 1.59
N LYS A 33 6.61 -2.89 2.52
CA LYS A 33 7.31 -4.18 2.47
C LYS A 33 6.34 -5.26 2.02
N LEU A 34 6.65 -5.92 0.92
CA LEU A 34 5.90 -7.08 0.42
C LEU A 34 6.71 -8.37 0.57
N THR A 35 6.03 -9.47 0.85
CA THR A 35 6.59 -10.83 0.84
C THR A 35 5.79 -11.72 -0.10
N ASN A 36 6.40 -12.84 -0.53
CA ASN A 36 5.83 -13.75 -1.52
C ASN A 36 5.39 -13.01 -2.80
N VAL A 37 6.31 -12.21 -3.34
CA VAL A 37 6.01 -11.32 -4.46
C VAL A 37 5.96 -12.06 -5.80
N THR A 38 5.13 -11.57 -6.70
CA THR A 38 4.99 -12.01 -8.08
C THR A 38 4.95 -10.78 -8.98
N VAL A 39 5.62 -10.89 -10.13
CA VAL A 39 5.70 -9.81 -11.12
C VAL A 39 4.63 -10.09 -12.16
N ASN A 40 3.73 -9.12 -12.38
CA ASN A 40 2.60 -9.32 -13.29
C ASN A 40 3.04 -9.44 -14.77
N HIS A 41 4.16 -8.80 -15.15
CA HIS A 41 4.73 -8.81 -16.52
C HIS A 41 6.15 -9.38 -16.55
N PRO A 42 6.32 -10.70 -16.39
CA PRO A 42 7.63 -11.32 -16.28
C PRO A 42 8.46 -11.22 -17.55
N GLU A 43 7.83 -11.12 -18.74
CA GLU A 43 8.55 -10.99 -20.02
C GLU A 43 9.33 -9.66 -20.13
N LYS A 44 8.77 -8.59 -19.55
CA LYS A 44 9.34 -7.25 -19.58
C LYS A 44 10.39 -7.05 -18.47
N TYR A 45 10.28 -7.82 -17.38
CA TYR A 45 11.15 -7.71 -16.21
C TYR A 45 11.66 -9.08 -15.73
N PRO A 46 12.41 -9.83 -16.56
CA PRO A 46 12.86 -11.18 -16.22
C PRO A 46 13.80 -11.22 -15.01
N HIS A 47 14.51 -10.13 -14.75
CA HIS A 47 15.41 -9.97 -13.60
C HIS A 47 14.67 -9.94 -12.25
N LEU A 48 13.35 -9.70 -12.24
CA LEU A 48 12.55 -9.64 -11.02
C LEU A 48 11.93 -10.99 -10.62
N LEU A 49 12.07 -12.02 -11.47
CA LEU A 49 11.46 -13.35 -11.25
C LEU A 49 12.00 -14.11 -10.04
N SER A 50 13.24 -13.83 -9.61
CA SER A 50 13.88 -14.48 -8.48
C SER A 50 13.56 -13.84 -7.12
N ILE A 51 12.87 -12.69 -7.14
CA ILE A 51 12.62 -11.89 -5.94
C ILE A 51 11.46 -12.51 -5.16
N LYS A 52 11.69 -12.82 -3.88
CA LYS A 52 10.66 -13.34 -2.96
C LYS A 52 10.09 -12.27 -2.03
N SER A 53 10.80 -11.18 -1.82
CA SER A 53 10.38 -10.05 -1.00
C SER A 53 10.91 -8.74 -1.57
N CYS A 54 10.14 -7.67 -1.45
CA CYS A 54 10.57 -6.36 -1.93
C CYS A 54 10.24 -5.25 -0.92
N PHE A 55 11.06 -4.21 -0.93
CA PHE A 55 10.80 -2.97 -0.22
C PHE A 55 10.63 -1.86 -1.26
N VAL A 56 9.47 -1.20 -1.23
CA VAL A 56 9.10 -0.14 -2.16
C VAL A 56 9.04 1.17 -1.40
N ARG A 57 9.77 2.17 -1.89
CA ARG A 57 9.71 3.52 -1.33
C ARG A 57 8.37 4.17 -1.69
N GLY A 58 7.66 4.71 -0.71
CA GLY A 58 6.30 5.27 -0.91
C GLY A 58 6.24 6.34 -1.99
N SER A 59 7.30 7.14 -2.15
CA SER A 59 7.37 8.22 -3.15
C SER A 59 7.34 7.75 -4.61
N VAL A 60 7.66 6.49 -4.90
CA VAL A 60 7.66 5.94 -6.26
C VAL A 60 6.38 5.17 -6.61
N VAL A 61 5.49 4.99 -5.64
CA VAL A 61 4.19 4.32 -5.83
C VAL A 61 3.24 5.25 -6.56
N ARG A 62 2.50 4.70 -7.52
CA ARG A 62 1.38 5.38 -8.21
C ARG A 62 0.04 4.88 -7.67
N TYR A 63 -0.16 3.57 -7.62
CA TYR A 63 -1.40 2.96 -7.12
C TYR A 63 -1.12 1.75 -6.23
N VAL A 64 -2.02 1.50 -5.29
CA VAL A 64 -2.08 0.26 -4.51
C VAL A 64 -3.48 -0.31 -4.67
N PHE A 65 -3.59 -1.45 -5.32
CA PHE A 65 -4.84 -2.18 -5.51
C PHE A 65 -5.07 -3.09 -4.30
N LEU A 66 -6.23 -2.91 -3.69
CA LEU A 66 -6.70 -3.64 -2.51
C LEU A 66 -7.97 -4.41 -2.89
N PRO A 67 -8.18 -5.65 -2.39
CA PRO A 67 -9.42 -6.38 -2.63
C PRO A 67 -10.61 -5.66 -1.98
N SER A 68 -11.65 -5.35 -2.76
CA SER A 68 -12.81 -4.58 -2.27
C SER A 68 -13.50 -5.20 -1.05
N LYS A 69 -13.49 -6.54 -0.96
CA LYS A 69 -14.06 -7.30 0.18
C LYS A 69 -13.37 -7.02 1.52
N GLU A 70 -12.17 -6.46 1.50
CA GLU A 70 -11.37 -6.18 2.71
C GLU A 70 -11.50 -4.72 3.16
N ILE A 71 -12.22 -3.90 2.38
CA ILE A 71 -12.36 -2.46 2.62
C ILE A 71 -13.78 -2.17 3.12
N ASP A 72 -13.88 -1.80 4.40
CA ASP A 72 -15.10 -1.21 4.96
C ASP A 72 -15.14 0.28 4.61
N VAL A 73 -15.88 0.60 3.56
CA VAL A 73 -15.97 1.96 2.99
C VAL A 73 -16.65 2.93 3.97
N GLU A 74 -17.66 2.48 4.72
CA GLU A 74 -18.37 3.33 5.69
C GLU A 74 -17.43 3.75 6.82
N LYS A 75 -16.68 2.80 7.37
CA LYS A 75 -15.67 3.08 8.39
C LYS A 75 -14.56 3.98 7.84
N LEU A 76 -14.09 3.73 6.61
CA LEU A 76 -13.08 4.57 5.96
C LEU A 76 -13.55 6.02 5.82
N HIS A 77 -14.77 6.23 5.32
CA HIS A 77 -15.36 7.56 5.19
C HIS A 77 -15.49 8.28 6.55
N HIS A 78 -15.91 7.57 7.59
CA HIS A 78 -16.02 8.14 8.93
C HIS A 78 -14.65 8.59 9.46
N MET A 79 -13.62 7.74 9.35
CA MET A 79 -12.27 8.06 9.82
C MET A 79 -11.66 9.23 9.04
N CYS A 80 -11.85 9.28 7.71
CA CYS A 80 -11.34 10.37 6.87
C CYS A 80 -11.94 11.73 7.26
N ARG A 81 -13.25 11.81 7.51
CA ARG A 81 -13.90 13.05 7.99
C ARG A 81 -13.35 13.50 9.35
N LYS A 82 -13.07 12.56 10.25
CA LYS A 82 -12.52 12.85 11.58
C LYS A 82 -11.08 13.36 11.47
N GLU A 83 -10.25 12.73 10.65
CA GLU A 83 -8.87 13.13 10.41
C GLU A 83 -8.79 14.53 9.77
N ALA A 84 -9.61 14.82 8.76
CA ALA A 84 -9.64 16.14 8.12
C ALA A 84 -9.94 17.28 9.11
N LYS A 85 -10.88 17.06 10.05
CA LYS A 85 -11.17 18.04 11.12
C LYS A 85 -9.95 18.26 12.01
N MET A 86 -9.34 17.18 12.50
CA MET A 86 -8.15 17.25 13.36
C MET A 86 -6.98 17.96 12.66
N THR A 87 -6.77 17.73 11.37
CA THR A 87 -5.73 18.41 10.59
C THR A 87 -6.01 19.91 10.49
N SER A 88 -7.25 20.30 10.21
CA SER A 88 -7.64 21.72 10.13
C SER A 88 -7.52 22.46 11.46
N GLU A 89 -7.78 21.79 12.59
CA GLU A 89 -7.62 22.36 13.93
C GLU A 89 -6.14 22.56 14.28
N LYS A 90 -5.30 21.56 13.99
CA LYS A 90 -3.84 21.66 14.16
C LYS A 90 -3.22 22.75 13.30
N GLU A 91 -3.74 23.00 12.09
CA GLU A 91 -3.29 24.10 11.24
C GLU A 91 -3.67 25.47 11.79
N LYS A 92 -4.81 25.58 12.49
CA LYS A 92 -5.24 26.82 13.16
C LYS A 92 -4.43 27.12 14.41
N GLU A 93 -4.09 26.11 15.21
CA GLU A 93 -3.22 26.29 16.40
C GLU A 93 -1.77 26.62 16.06
N ARG A 94 -1.31 26.29 14.84
CA ARG A 94 0.03 26.61 14.35
C ARG A 94 0.16 28.01 13.75
N LYS A 95 -0.95 28.74 13.61
CA LYS A 95 -0.99 30.13 13.13
C LYS A 95 -1.22 31.07 14.31
#